data_AF-A0A5P1E129-F1
#
_entry.id   AF-A0A5P1E129-F1
#
_cell.length_a   1.000
_cell.length_b   1.000
_cell.length_c   1.000
_cell.angle_alpha   90.00
_cell.angle_beta   90.00
_cell.angle_gamma   90.00
#
_symmetry.space_group_name_H-M   'P 1'
#
loop_
_entity.id
_entity.type
_entity.pdbx_description
1 polymer ?
#
loop_
_entity_poly.entity_id
_entity_poly.type
_entity_poly.pdbx_seq_one_letter_code
_entity_poly.pdbx_strand_id
1 'polypeptide(L)'
;MTRLEVSLGLKYSTQAMVESVERSYGVVVNSFVELEPEYAELYRKNGRRAYYVGPLSLSTKDEAEKADRGKKFNPELEGLITWLDKEEENSAVYACFGSLNEFSADQLREIALGLEASGQLFVWAVRDINRQNEAEWLPEDFEERVKGKGVVIRGWAPQIAILNHRAGVGLK
;
A
#
# COMPACT_ATOMS: atom_id res chain seq x y z
N MET A 1 -16.12 5.93 -13.33
CA MET A 1 -16.77 4.72 -12.79
C MET A 1 -17.48 5.14 -11.52
N THR A 2 -18.78 4.89 -11.38
CA THR A 2 -19.56 5.37 -10.24
C THR A 2 -19.38 4.46 -9.02
N ARG A 3 -19.62 4.98 -7.80
CA ARG A 3 -19.54 4.22 -6.54
C ARG A 3 -20.42 2.95 -6.55
N LEU A 4 -21.53 2.98 -7.31
CA LEU A 4 -22.42 1.83 -7.51
C LEU A 4 -21.78 0.75 -8.38
N GLU A 5 -21.11 1.13 -9.47
CA GLU A 5 -20.43 0.20 -10.38
C GLU A 5 -19.27 -0.53 -9.69
N VAL A 6 -18.49 0.17 -8.85
CA VAL A 6 -17.43 -0.44 -8.04
C VAL A 6 -18.01 -1.43 -7.03
N SER A 7 -19.10 -1.07 -6.35
CA SER A 7 -19.75 -1.95 -5.37
C SER A 7 -20.35 -3.20 -6.02
N LEU A 8 -21.00 -3.06 -7.17
CA LEU A 8 -21.52 -4.20 -7.93
C LEU A 8 -20.40 -5.08 -8.45
N GLY A 9 -19.33 -4.48 -9.01
CA GLY A 9 -18.14 -5.20 -9.45
C GLY A 9 -17.48 -6.04 -8.34
N LEU A 10 -17.35 -5.48 -7.13
CA LEU A 10 -16.84 -6.24 -5.98
C LEU A 10 -17.77 -7.40 -5.59
N LYS A 11 -19.09 -7.20 -5.59
CA LYS A 11 -20.06 -8.26 -5.27
C LYS A 11 -20.01 -9.41 -6.26
N TYR A 12 -20.01 -9.11 -7.57
CA TYR A 12 -19.90 -10.13 -8.62
C TYR A 12 -18.56 -10.86 -8.55
N SER A 13 -17.46 -10.12 -8.32
CA SER A 13 -16.13 -10.73 -8.12
C SER A 13 -16.11 -11.67 -6.92
N THR A 14 -16.73 -11.27 -5.80
CA THR A 14 -16.80 -12.10 -4.59
C THR A 14 -17.57 -13.39 -4.83
N GLN A 15 -18.72 -13.33 -5.52
CA GLN A 15 -19.49 -14.53 -5.84
C GLN A 15 -18.71 -15.48 -6.77
N ALA A 16 -18.10 -14.94 -7.82
CA ALA A 16 -17.28 -15.73 -8.73
C ALA A 16 -16.08 -16.38 -8.03
N MET A 17 -15.46 -15.68 -7.06
CA MET A 17 -14.39 -16.24 -6.22
C MET A 17 -14.90 -17.40 -5.35
N VAL A 18 -16.07 -17.26 -4.71
CA VAL A 18 -16.66 -18.33 -3.89
C VAL A 18 -16.94 -19.58 -4.73
N GLU A 19 -17.58 -19.42 -5.89
CA GLU A 19 -17.88 -20.52 -6.81
C GLU A 19 -16.59 -21.18 -7.34
N SER A 20 -15.55 -20.39 -7.62
CA SER A 20 -14.25 -20.90 -8.04
C SER A 20 -13.59 -21.74 -6.94
N VAL A 21 -13.64 -21.27 -5.70
CA VAL A 21 -13.11 -22.00 -4.53
C VAL A 21 -13.88 -23.29 -4.26
N GLU A 22 -15.20 -23.32 -4.53
CA GLU A 22 -16.00 -24.54 -4.41
C GLU A 22 -15.66 -25.60 -5.45
N ARG A 23 -15.32 -25.18 -6.66
CA ARG A 23 -15.01 -26.07 -7.79
C ARG A 23 -13.54 -26.48 -7.87
N SER A 24 -12.66 -25.82 -7.12
CA SER A 24 -11.23 -26.10 -7.16
C SER A 24 -10.85 -27.31 -6.29
N TYR A 25 -9.68 -27.89 -6.57
CA TYR A 25 -9.11 -28.94 -5.73
C TYR A 25 -8.64 -28.43 -4.35
N GLY A 26 -8.37 -27.12 -4.27
CA GLY A 26 -7.85 -26.45 -3.10
C GLY A 26 -7.50 -25.00 -3.43
N VAL A 27 -7.03 -24.27 -2.43
CA VAL A 27 -6.63 -22.86 -2.54
C VAL A 27 -5.16 -22.70 -2.20
N VAL A 28 -4.47 -21.82 -2.92
CA VAL A 28 -3.13 -21.38 -2.58
C VAL A 28 -3.26 -20.05 -1.85
N VAL A 29 -2.74 -19.96 -0.64
CA VAL A 29 -2.87 -18.80 0.23
C VAL A 29 -1.50 -18.18 0.42
N ASN A 30 -1.37 -16.91 0.06
CA ASN A 30 -0.17 -16.10 0.33
C ASN A 30 -0.17 -15.63 1.80
N SER A 31 -0.09 -16.58 2.71
CA SER A 31 -0.05 -16.41 4.16
C SER A 31 0.67 -17.63 4.77
N PHE A 32 0.81 -17.67 6.09
CA PHE A 32 1.33 -18.80 6.85
C PHE A 32 0.44 -19.08 8.06
N VAL A 33 0.46 -20.32 8.57
CA VAL A 33 -0.54 -20.81 9.53
C VAL A 33 -0.47 -20.04 10.85
N GLU A 34 0.72 -19.65 11.28
CA GLU A 34 0.96 -18.93 12.53
C GLU A 34 0.39 -17.50 12.48
N LEU A 35 0.26 -16.91 11.28
CA LEU A 35 -0.39 -15.60 11.11
C LEU A 35 -1.92 -15.71 11.18
N GLU A 36 -2.49 -16.78 10.63
CA GLU A 36 -3.95 -16.94 10.47
C GLU A 36 -4.44 -18.34 10.94
N PRO A 37 -4.22 -18.71 12.21
CA PRO A 37 -4.48 -20.08 12.69
C PRO A 37 -5.96 -20.46 12.63
N GLU A 38 -6.85 -19.53 12.94
CA GLU A 38 -8.30 -19.74 12.93
C GLU A 38 -8.83 -20.02 11.52
N TYR A 39 -8.33 -19.29 10.51
CA TYR A 39 -8.69 -19.51 9.11
C TYR A 39 -8.13 -20.84 8.60
N ALA A 40 -6.90 -21.19 8.98
CA ALA A 40 -6.33 -22.50 8.64
C ALA A 40 -7.15 -23.66 9.22
N GLU A 41 -7.64 -23.52 10.45
CA GLU A 41 -8.54 -24.49 11.05
C GLU A 41 -9.89 -24.55 10.34
N LEU A 42 -10.45 -23.41 9.95
CA LEU A 42 -11.72 -23.33 9.20
C LEU A 42 -11.63 -24.08 7.86
N TYR A 43 -10.57 -23.89 7.08
CA TYR A 43 -10.36 -24.65 5.84
C TYR A 43 -10.30 -26.16 6.10
N ARG A 44 -9.57 -26.57 7.14
CA ARG A 44 -9.47 -27.98 7.54
C ARG A 44 -10.81 -28.58 7.95
N LYS A 45 -11.61 -27.87 8.78
CA LYS A 45 -12.95 -28.30 9.22
C LYS A 45 -13.93 -28.45 8.07
N ASN A 46 -13.81 -27.59 7.06
CA ASN A 46 -14.64 -27.65 5.85
C ASN A 46 -14.15 -28.70 4.84
N GLY A 47 -13.17 -29.53 5.18
CA GLY A 47 -12.62 -30.57 4.30
C GLY A 47 -11.87 -30.00 3.08
N ARG A 48 -11.51 -28.72 3.12
CA ARG A 48 -10.85 -28.02 2.01
C ARG A 48 -9.34 -28.05 2.18
N ARG A 49 -8.64 -28.18 1.05
CA ARG A 49 -7.18 -28.11 1.00
C ARG A 49 -6.75 -26.66 0.84
N ALA A 50 -5.97 -26.16 1.80
CA ALA A 50 -5.34 -24.85 1.73
C ALA A 50 -3.83 -25.01 1.82
N TYR A 51 -3.12 -24.44 0.84
CA TYR A 51 -1.67 -24.48 0.72
C TYR A 51 -1.12 -23.10 1.08
N TYR A 52 -0.56 -22.98 2.28
CA TYR A 52 0.04 -21.76 2.80
C TYR A 52 1.47 -21.65 2.29
N VAL A 53 1.73 -20.68 1.40
CA VAL A 53 3.02 -20.50 0.70
C VAL A 53 3.64 -19.12 0.95
N GLY A 54 3.05 -18.34 1.86
CA GLY A 54 3.46 -16.97 2.13
C GLY A 54 4.52 -16.84 3.23
N PRO A 55 5.03 -15.61 3.44
CA PRO A 55 4.73 -14.43 2.63
C PRO A 55 5.59 -14.38 1.34
N LEU A 56 4.93 -14.42 0.17
CA LEU A 56 5.59 -14.37 -1.15
C LEU A 56 6.31 -13.03 -1.40
N SER A 57 6.01 -12.02 -0.59
CA SER A 57 6.74 -10.76 -0.58
C SER A 57 8.24 -10.97 -0.34
N LEU A 58 8.62 -11.97 0.47
CA LEU A 58 10.01 -12.26 0.84
C LEU A 58 10.73 -13.21 -0.12
N SER A 59 10.04 -13.77 -1.11
CA SER A 59 10.60 -14.83 -1.97
C SER A 59 11.60 -14.33 -3.03
N THR A 60 11.60 -13.03 -3.36
CA THR A 60 12.57 -12.44 -4.29
C THR A 60 13.82 -12.02 -3.53
N LYS A 61 15.01 -12.41 -4.00
CA LYS A 61 16.30 -12.05 -3.39
C LYS A 61 16.99 -10.85 -4.05
N ASP A 62 16.54 -10.46 -5.24
CA ASP A 62 17.10 -9.32 -5.96
C ASP A 62 16.38 -8.03 -5.55
N GLU A 63 17.12 -7.09 -4.96
CA GLU A 63 16.61 -5.78 -4.55
C GLU A 63 16.16 -4.93 -5.76
N ALA A 64 16.78 -5.12 -6.94
CA ALA A 64 16.37 -4.43 -8.15
C ALA A 64 15.01 -4.94 -8.65
N GLU A 65 14.78 -6.26 -8.61
CA GLU A 65 13.46 -6.84 -8.94
C GLU A 65 12.39 -6.44 -7.93
N LYS A 66 12.73 -6.31 -6.64
CA LYS A 66 11.81 -5.84 -5.59
C LYS A 66 11.38 -4.39 -5.83
N ALA A 67 12.32 -3.52 -6.21
CA ALA A 67 12.05 -2.13 -6.52
C ALA A 67 11.23 -1.97 -7.81
N ASP A 68 11.34 -2.91 -8.76
CA ASP A 68 10.59 -2.92 -10.02
C ASP A 68 9.22 -3.64 -9.92
N ARG A 69 8.84 -4.15 -8.73
CA ARG A 69 7.49 -4.68 -8.50
C ARG A 69 6.48 -3.54 -8.65
N GLY A 70 5.81 -3.48 -9.81
CA GLY A 70 4.82 -2.48 -10.16
C GLY A 70 5.18 -1.72 -11.43
N LYS A 71 5.14 -0.38 -11.38
CA LYS A 71 5.54 0.48 -12.50
C LYS A 71 7.01 0.87 -12.33
N LYS A 72 7.77 0.92 -13.44
CA LYS A 72 9.21 1.24 -13.44
C LYS A 72 9.54 2.46 -12.58
N PHE A 73 10.61 2.32 -11.82
CA PHE A 73 11.18 3.31 -10.91
C PHE A 73 11.37 4.68 -11.61
N ASN A 74 10.75 5.72 -11.05
CA ASN A 74 10.95 7.11 -11.48
C ASN A 74 12.27 7.63 -10.89
N PRO A 75 13.21 8.16 -11.69
CA PRO A 75 14.47 8.75 -11.20
C PRO A 75 14.29 9.81 -10.11
N GLU A 76 13.15 10.51 -10.07
CA GLU A 76 12.81 11.46 -9.00
C GLU A 76 12.74 10.80 -7.60
N LEU A 77 12.59 9.47 -7.53
CA LEU A 77 12.56 8.69 -6.31
C LEU A 77 13.96 8.32 -5.79
N GLU A 78 15.04 8.51 -6.56
CA GLU A 78 16.42 8.41 -6.02
C GLU A 78 16.65 9.45 -4.91
N GLY A 79 16.07 10.64 -5.08
CA GLY A 79 16.08 11.69 -4.07
C GLY A 79 15.34 11.31 -2.78
N LEU A 80 14.29 10.47 -2.88
CA LEU A 80 13.53 10.01 -1.72
C LEU A 80 14.34 9.08 -0.83
N ILE A 81 15.02 8.09 -1.41
CA ILE A 81 15.86 7.17 -0.63
C ILE A 81 17.01 7.94 0.02
N THR A 82 17.66 8.82 -0.75
CA THR A 82 18.72 9.70 -0.22
C THR A 82 18.24 10.63 0.90
N TRP A 83 16.97 11.05 0.86
CA TRP A 83 16.35 11.82 1.94
C TRP A 83 16.13 10.95 3.17
N LEU A 84 15.51 9.77 3.02
CA LEU A 84 15.30 8.81 4.11
C LEU A 84 16.62 8.35 4.76
N ASP A 85 17.71 8.22 4.00
CA ASP A 85 19.03 7.83 4.49
C ASP A 85 19.56 8.77 5.58
N LYS A 86 19.11 10.04 5.60
CA LYS A 86 19.55 11.06 6.56
C LYS A 86 18.76 11.02 7.88
N GLU A 87 17.64 10.32 7.90
CA GLU A 87 16.72 10.32 9.04
C GLU A 87 17.04 9.21 10.04
N GLU A 88 16.51 9.35 11.25
CA GLU A 88 16.67 8.37 12.32
C GLU A 88 15.90 7.07 12.03
N GLU A 89 16.28 5.98 12.70
CA GLU A 89 15.61 4.70 12.53
C GLU A 89 14.15 4.75 13.02
N ASN A 90 13.21 4.17 12.27
CA ASN A 90 11.78 4.15 12.60
C ASN A 90 11.19 5.55 12.89
N SER A 91 11.62 6.57 12.14
CA SER A 91 11.19 7.97 12.35
C SER A 91 10.20 8.47 11.31
N ALA A 92 10.09 7.81 10.14
CA ALA A 92 9.27 8.22 9.02
C ALA A 92 8.06 7.31 8.79
N VAL A 93 6.87 7.89 8.80
CA VAL A 93 5.61 7.19 8.50
C VAL A 93 5.43 7.05 7.00
N TYR A 94 5.22 5.81 6.53
CA TYR A 94 4.80 5.59 5.15
C TYR A 94 3.27 5.49 5.06
N ALA A 95 2.64 6.52 4.48
CA ALA A 95 1.21 6.56 4.23
C ALA A 95 0.95 6.14 2.77
N CYS A 96 0.41 4.94 2.59
CA CYS A 96 -0.01 4.42 1.29
C CYS A 96 -1.25 3.54 1.45
N PHE A 97 -2.27 3.83 0.64
CA PHE A 97 -3.56 3.14 0.72
C PHE A 97 -3.77 2.14 -0.43
N GLY A 98 -2.68 1.71 -1.09
CA GLY A 98 -2.73 0.76 -2.19
C GLY A 98 -3.39 1.31 -3.47
N SER A 99 -3.50 0.45 -4.47
CA SER A 99 -3.93 0.84 -5.83
C SER A 99 -5.44 0.81 -6.06
N LEU A 100 -6.20 0.15 -5.18
CA LEU A 100 -7.64 -0.07 -5.35
C LEU A 100 -8.51 0.97 -4.63
N ASN A 101 -7.96 1.69 -3.65
CA ASN A 101 -8.72 2.65 -2.87
C ASN A 101 -8.81 4.01 -3.56
N GLU A 102 -9.97 4.65 -3.46
CA GLU A 102 -10.23 6.00 -3.94
C GLU A 102 -10.78 6.82 -2.78
N PHE A 103 -10.17 7.97 -2.53
CA PHE A 103 -10.60 8.92 -1.52
C PHE A 103 -11.23 10.13 -2.20
N SER A 104 -12.25 10.69 -1.56
CA SER A 104 -12.75 12.01 -1.93
C SER A 104 -11.69 13.10 -1.68
N ALA A 105 -11.85 14.25 -2.34
CA ALA A 105 -10.97 15.39 -2.13
C ALA A 105 -10.92 15.82 -0.65
N ASP A 106 -12.07 15.84 0.03
CA ASP A 106 -12.17 16.16 1.46
C ASP A 106 -11.37 15.18 2.32
N GLN A 107 -11.47 13.87 2.05
CA GLN A 107 -10.70 12.86 2.79
C GLN A 107 -9.19 13.01 2.58
N LEU A 108 -8.75 13.26 1.34
CA LEU A 108 -7.34 13.52 1.04
C LEU A 108 -6.85 14.79 1.76
N ARG A 109 -7.70 15.83 1.83
CA ARG A 109 -7.40 17.06 2.56
C ARG A 109 -7.21 16.82 4.04
N GLU A 110 -8.11 16.06 4.67
CA GLU A 110 -7.98 15.70 6.08
C GLU A 110 -6.74 14.83 6.34
N ILE A 111 -6.38 13.93 5.42
CA ILE A 111 -5.13 13.17 5.52
C ILE A 111 -3.92 14.11 5.46
N ALA A 112 -3.89 15.06 4.52
CA ALA A 112 -2.81 16.04 4.42
C ALA A 112 -2.66 16.84 5.72
N LEU A 113 -3.75 17.44 6.20
CA LEU A 113 -3.77 18.22 7.44
C LEU A 113 -3.37 17.39 8.66
N GLY A 114 -3.81 16.12 8.73
CA GLY A 114 -3.43 15.20 9.80
C GLY A 114 -1.95 14.85 9.79
N LEU A 115 -1.37 14.60 8.61
CA LEU A 115 0.07 14.36 8.47
C LEU A 115 0.89 15.59 8.89
N GLU A 116 0.50 16.79 8.47
CA GLU A 116 1.14 18.04 8.89
C GLU A 116 1.04 18.24 10.42
N ALA A 117 -0.16 18.10 10.99
CA ALA A 117 -0.40 18.31 12.41
C ALA A 117 0.30 17.27 13.30
N SER A 118 0.57 16.07 12.79
CA SER A 118 1.28 15.02 13.53
C SER A 118 2.73 15.40 13.89
N GLY A 119 3.32 16.31 13.12
CA GLY A 119 4.72 16.70 13.24
C GLY A 119 5.73 15.58 12.95
N GLN A 120 5.26 14.39 12.55
CA GLN A 120 6.11 13.24 12.21
C GLN A 120 6.75 13.42 10.83
N LEU A 121 7.87 12.75 10.61
CA LEU A 121 8.39 12.59 9.25
C LEU A 121 7.45 11.66 8.47
N PHE A 122 7.20 11.94 7.20
CA PHE A 122 6.33 11.08 6.41
C PHE A 122 6.66 11.01 4.93
N VAL A 123 6.28 9.89 4.32
CA VAL A 123 6.21 9.68 2.88
C VAL A 123 4.77 9.32 2.55
N TRP A 124 4.09 10.17 1.78
CA TRP A 124 2.68 9.97 1.43
C TRP A 124 2.52 9.68 -0.06
N ALA A 125 2.10 8.47 -0.40
CA ALA A 125 1.81 8.07 -1.78
C ALA A 125 0.34 8.29 -2.12
N VAL A 126 0.08 9.15 -3.10
CA VAL A 126 -1.25 9.51 -3.62
C VAL A 126 -1.39 9.03 -5.05
N ARG A 127 -2.55 8.48 -5.42
CA ARG A 127 -2.79 7.95 -6.78
C ARG A 127 -2.79 9.05 -7.85
N ASP A 128 -2.28 8.73 -9.05
CA ASP A 128 -2.20 9.64 -10.20
C ASP A 128 -3.53 10.27 -10.61
N ILE A 129 -4.65 9.55 -10.43
CA ILE A 129 -5.99 10.05 -10.77
C ILE A 129 -6.38 11.31 -9.96
N ASN A 130 -5.78 11.48 -8.78
CA ASN A 130 -6.04 12.63 -7.93
C ASN A 130 -5.23 13.87 -8.35
N ARG A 131 -4.28 13.73 -9.28
CA ARG A 131 -3.41 14.84 -9.73
C ARG A 131 -4.18 15.93 -10.46
N GLN A 132 -5.29 15.60 -11.12
CA GLN A 132 -6.05 16.57 -11.91
C GLN A 132 -6.78 17.61 -11.04
N ASN A 133 -7.05 17.30 -9.78
CA ASN A 133 -7.80 18.14 -8.85
C ASN A 133 -6.98 18.46 -7.58
N GLU A 134 -5.66 18.56 -7.71
CA GLU A 134 -4.75 18.75 -6.57
C GLU A 134 -5.09 19.98 -5.72
N ALA A 135 -5.54 21.07 -6.36
CA ALA A 135 -5.98 22.27 -5.66
C ALA A 135 -7.20 22.06 -4.73
N GLU A 136 -8.01 21.01 -4.97
CA GLU A 136 -9.20 20.73 -4.16
C GLU A 136 -8.82 20.02 -2.84
N TRP A 137 -7.80 19.16 -2.88
CA TRP A 137 -7.46 18.30 -1.73
C TRP A 137 -6.14 18.63 -1.07
N LEU A 138 -5.15 19.17 -1.78
CA LEU A 138 -3.90 19.57 -1.18
C LEU A 138 -4.06 21.00 -0.65
N PRO A 139 -3.87 21.26 0.66
CA PRO A 139 -3.89 22.61 1.19
C PRO A 139 -2.88 23.50 0.44
N GLU A 140 -3.25 24.75 0.18
CA GLU A 140 -2.34 25.75 -0.40
C GLU A 140 -1.03 25.78 0.39
N ASP A 141 0.12 25.87 -0.28
CA ASP A 141 1.47 25.86 0.33
C ASP A 141 1.83 24.64 1.20
N PHE A 142 1.05 23.54 1.15
CA PHE A 142 1.29 22.37 2.00
C PHE A 142 2.73 21.86 1.92
N GLU A 143 3.27 21.68 0.71
CA GLU A 143 4.62 21.11 0.53
C GLU A 143 5.72 22.02 1.06
N GLU A 144 5.54 23.35 0.98
CA GLU A 144 6.49 24.29 1.58
C GLU A 144 6.40 24.25 3.11
N ARG A 145 5.19 24.09 3.68
CA ARG A 145 5.01 23.97 5.14
C ARG A 145 5.60 22.68 5.71
N VAL A 146 5.52 21.57 4.97
CA VAL A 146 6.08 20.29 5.39
C VAL A 146 7.49 20.05 4.86
N LYS A 147 8.13 21.05 4.26
CA LYS A 147 9.47 20.93 3.69
C LYS A 147 10.47 20.42 4.72
N GLY A 148 11.19 19.35 4.34
CA GLY A 148 12.13 18.67 5.22
C GLY A 148 11.50 17.72 6.24
N LYS A 149 10.15 17.66 6.31
CA LYS A 149 9.41 16.70 7.15
C LYS A 149 8.63 15.67 6.32
N GLY A 150 8.07 16.09 5.20
CA GLY A 150 7.16 15.29 4.39
C GLY A 150 7.57 15.24 2.93
N VAL A 151 7.37 14.08 2.30
CA VAL A 151 7.45 13.92 0.84
C VAL A 151 6.12 13.36 0.33
N VAL A 152 5.52 14.02 -0.65
CA VAL A 152 4.30 13.55 -1.33
C VAL A 152 4.65 12.97 -2.69
N ILE A 153 4.34 11.69 -2.89
CA ILE A 153 4.58 10.96 -4.14
C ILE A 153 3.26 10.88 -4.90
N ARG A 154 3.23 11.34 -6.14
CA ARG A 154 2.07 11.15 -7.04
C ARG A 154 2.31 9.92 -7.91
N GLY A 155 1.33 9.03 -7.94
CA GLY A 155 1.37 7.80 -8.72
C GLY A 155 1.99 6.62 -7.95
N TRP A 156 2.98 5.97 -8.57
CA TRP A 156 3.58 4.76 -8.03
C TRP A 156 4.73 5.09 -7.08
N ALA A 157 4.68 4.54 -5.86
CA ALA A 157 5.76 4.63 -4.89
C ALA A 157 6.59 3.33 -4.87
N PRO A 158 7.90 3.40 -4.60
CA PRO A 158 8.76 2.22 -4.49
C PRO A 158 8.54 1.54 -3.14
N GLN A 159 7.35 0.95 -2.97
CA GLN A 159 6.82 0.50 -1.68
C GLN A 159 7.77 -0.44 -0.94
N ILE A 160 8.39 -1.40 -1.63
CA ILE A 160 9.33 -2.34 -0.99
C ILE A 160 10.59 -1.62 -0.51
N ALA A 161 11.11 -0.67 -1.29
CA ALA A 161 12.29 0.09 -0.91
C ALA A 161 12.00 0.97 0.32
N ILE A 162 10.84 1.64 0.38
CA ILE A 162 10.45 2.47 1.53
C ILE A 162 10.22 1.61 2.78
N LEU A 163 9.51 0.47 2.66
CA LEU A 163 9.21 -0.39 3.80
C LEU A 163 10.45 -1.08 4.36
N ASN A 164 11.41 -1.45 3.52
CA ASN A 164 12.68 -2.04 3.96
C ASN A 164 13.69 -1.00 4.45
N HIS A 165 13.42 0.30 4.26
CA HIS A 165 14.34 1.36 4.65
C HIS A 165 14.39 1.53 6.18
N ARG A 166 15.58 1.72 6.75
CA ARG A 166 15.79 1.82 8.22
C ARG A 166 14.91 2.89 8.88
N ALA A 167 14.73 4.03 8.21
CA ALA A 167 13.93 5.15 8.70
C ALA A 167 12.42 4.90 8.66
N GLY A 168 11.93 3.98 7.82
CA GLY A 168 10.51 3.70 7.68
C GLY A 168 9.91 3.03 8.91
N VAL A 169 8.73 3.48 9.32
CA VAL A 169 7.87 2.81 10.31
C VAL A 169 6.95 1.85 9.54
N GLY A 170 7.48 0.69 9.17
CA GLY A 170 6.79 -0.37 8.46
C GLY A 170 7.53 -1.70 8.65
N LEU A 171 6.78 -2.82 8.60
CA LEU A 171 7.20 -4.20 8.94
C LEU A 171 8.72 -4.46 8.83
N LYS A 172 9.39 -4.42 9.98
CA LYS A 172 10.71 -5.04 10.19
C LYS A 172 10.53 -6.42 10.79
#